data_AF-A0A951GRD5-F1
#
_entry.id   AF-A0A951GRD5-F1
#
_cell.length_a   1.000
_cell.length_b   1.000
_cell.length_c   1.000
_cell.angle_alpha   90.00
_cell.angle_beta   90.00
_cell.angle_gamma   90.00
#
_symmetry.space_group_name_H-M   'P 1'
#
loop_
_entity.id
_entity.type
_entity.pdbx_description
1 polymer ?
#
loop_
_entity_poly.entity_id
_entity_poly.type
_entity_poly.pdbx_seq_one_letter_code
_entity_poly.pdbx_strand_id
1 'polypeptide(L)'
;MRMIPLFLAASFTAILTWPIAALADGPIRPTREGVIRVCWGLDILAGKNCHKYHHIKLPPSIAIGDTFRVEYGSNPKGFQFRVRRIAVESGVCSIYSGQTSHLRDRIKVGCDAAP
;
A
#
# COMPACT_ATOMS: atom_id res chain seq x y z
N MET A 1 -60.48 -41.82 -1.94
CA MET A 1 -60.35 -40.44 -2.45
C MET A 1 -59.76 -39.54 -1.36
N ARG A 2 -58.51 -39.12 -1.52
CA ARG A 2 -57.98 -37.75 -1.26
C ARG A 2 -56.48 -37.75 -1.54
N MET A 3 -56.13 -37.05 -2.63
CA MET A 3 -54.79 -36.81 -3.17
C MET A 3 -53.97 -35.98 -2.17
N ILE A 4 -52.70 -36.33 -1.99
CA ILE A 4 -51.69 -35.47 -1.36
C ILE A 4 -50.82 -34.92 -2.49
N PRO A 5 -50.71 -33.59 -2.67
CA PRO A 5 -49.97 -33.03 -3.79
C PRO A 5 -48.46 -33.07 -3.54
N LEU A 6 -47.75 -33.42 -4.61
CA LEU A 6 -46.30 -33.35 -4.76
C LEU A 6 -45.89 -31.87 -4.77
N PHE A 7 -45.37 -31.33 -3.67
CA PHE A 7 -44.77 -30.00 -3.67
C PHE A 7 -43.31 -30.09 -4.10
N LEU A 8 -43.08 -29.76 -5.39
CA LEU A 8 -41.80 -29.22 -5.85
C LEU A 8 -41.51 -27.95 -5.04
N ALA A 9 -40.41 -27.94 -4.29
CA ALA A 9 -39.82 -26.71 -3.78
C ALA A 9 -38.31 -26.75 -4.02
N ALA A 10 -37.92 -26.38 -5.24
CA ALA A 10 -36.55 -26.00 -5.57
C ALA A 10 -36.15 -24.80 -4.71
N SER A 11 -35.46 -25.06 -3.60
CA SER A 11 -34.99 -24.00 -2.70
C SER A 11 -33.62 -23.56 -3.19
N PHE A 12 -33.60 -22.40 -3.86
CA PHE A 12 -32.41 -21.64 -4.21
C PHE A 12 -31.48 -21.52 -2.98
N THR A 13 -30.36 -22.24 -2.99
CA THR A 13 -29.24 -21.92 -2.10
C THR A 13 -28.67 -20.60 -2.56
N ALA A 14 -29.06 -19.51 -1.90
CA ALA A 14 -28.42 -18.21 -2.06
C ALA A 14 -26.95 -18.35 -1.62
N ILE A 15 -26.05 -18.47 -2.60
CA ILE A 15 -24.62 -18.38 -2.38
C ILE A 15 -24.36 -16.94 -1.93
N LEU A 16 -24.14 -16.75 -0.63
CA LEU A 16 -23.63 -15.51 -0.08
C LEU A 16 -22.23 -15.29 -0.66
N THR A 17 -22.16 -14.60 -1.79
CA THR A 17 -20.91 -14.08 -2.34
C THR A 17 -20.43 -12.96 -1.43
N TRP A 18 -19.69 -13.32 -0.38
CA TRP A 18 -18.92 -12.33 0.36
C TRP A 18 -17.96 -11.64 -0.61
N PRO A 19 -17.83 -10.30 -0.56
CA PRO A 19 -16.80 -9.62 -1.32
C PRO A 19 -15.46 -10.06 -0.74
N ILE A 20 -14.70 -10.83 -1.52
CA ILE A 20 -13.30 -11.09 -1.22
C ILE A 20 -12.60 -9.74 -1.39
N ALA A 21 -12.24 -9.12 -0.27
CA ALA A 21 -11.36 -7.97 -0.30
C ALA A 21 -10.06 -8.43 -0.98
N ALA A 22 -9.77 -7.89 -2.16
CA ALA A 22 -8.53 -8.16 -2.86
C ALA A 22 -7.37 -7.69 -1.98
N LEU A 23 -6.63 -8.64 -1.40
CA LEU A 23 -5.32 -8.38 -0.85
C LEU A 23 -4.45 -8.02 -2.06
N ALA A 24 -4.19 -6.72 -2.26
CA ALA A 24 -3.33 -6.26 -3.34
C ALA A 24 -1.88 -6.66 -3.01
N ASP A 25 -1.52 -7.91 -3.30
CA ASP A 25 -0.15 -8.41 -3.25
C ASP A 25 0.63 -8.10 -4.55
N GLY A 26 -0.03 -7.45 -5.51
CA GLY A 26 0.55 -7.01 -6.78
C GLY A 26 1.33 -5.69 -6.69
N PRO A 27 2.14 -5.36 -7.71
CA PRO A 27 2.84 -4.09 -7.78
C PRO A 27 1.86 -2.90 -7.78
N ILE A 28 2.28 -1.76 -7.24
CA ILE A 28 1.53 -0.50 -7.33
C ILE A 28 2.09 0.37 -8.45
N ARG A 29 1.23 1.19 -9.04
CA ARG A 29 1.63 2.22 -9.99
C ARG A 29 1.45 3.60 -9.36
N PRO A 30 2.54 4.33 -9.07
CA PRO A 30 2.42 5.70 -8.60
C PRO A 30 1.86 6.58 -9.72
N THR A 31 0.79 7.32 -9.42
CA THR A 31 0.12 8.21 -10.39
C THR A 31 0.64 9.65 -10.33
N ARG A 32 1.38 9.98 -9.28
CA ARG A 32 1.93 11.30 -9.01
C ARG A 32 3.26 11.21 -8.26
N GLU A 33 3.94 12.33 -8.15
CA GLU A 33 5.14 12.43 -7.31
C GLU A 33 4.83 12.12 -5.84
N GLY A 34 5.78 11.46 -5.19
CA GLY A 34 5.64 11.03 -3.80
C GLY A 34 6.03 12.10 -2.79
N VAL A 35 5.57 11.91 -1.56
CA VAL A 35 6.07 12.61 -0.37
C VAL A 35 6.81 11.60 0.48
N ILE A 36 8.10 11.80 0.69
CA ILE A 36 8.89 10.97 1.60
C ILE A 36 8.99 11.63 2.97
N ARG A 37 8.89 10.81 4.01
CA ARG A 37 9.23 11.17 5.37
C ARG A 37 10.52 10.46 5.75
N VAL A 38 11.55 11.21 6.10
CA VAL A 38 12.85 10.70 6.54
C VAL A 38 13.07 11.10 7.99
N CYS A 39 13.46 10.15 8.84
CA CYS A 39 13.70 10.39 10.26
C CYS A 39 15.14 9.99 10.63
N TRP A 40 15.88 10.85 11.32
CA TRP A 40 17.32 10.67 11.55
C TRP A 40 17.59 10.34 13.02
N GLY A 41 18.42 9.34 13.32
CA GLY A 41 19.00 9.05 14.65
C GLY A 41 18.14 9.43 15.87
N LEU A 42 18.57 10.47 16.60
CA LEU A 42 17.94 10.97 17.83
C LEU A 42 16.46 11.37 17.65
N ASP A 43 16.05 11.75 16.44
CA ASP A 43 14.68 12.15 16.13
C ASP A 43 13.70 10.96 16.15
N ILE A 44 14.22 9.75 15.91
CA ILE A 44 13.46 8.51 16.04
C ILE A 44 13.17 8.22 17.52
N LEU A 45 14.14 8.51 18.41
CA LEU A 45 14.03 8.32 19.86
C LEU A 45 13.12 9.37 20.50
N ALA A 46 13.21 10.62 20.07
CA ALA A 46 12.38 11.72 20.59
C ALA A 46 10.97 11.77 19.97
N GLY A 47 10.74 11.05 18.86
CA GLY A 47 9.45 10.99 18.18
C GLY A 47 9.03 12.25 17.42
N LYS A 48 9.87 13.28 17.36
CA LYS A 48 9.44 14.66 17.05
C LYS A 48 9.92 15.25 15.71
N ASN A 49 11.05 14.85 15.14
CA ASN A 49 11.64 15.57 13.99
C ASN A 49 11.87 14.68 12.77
N CYS A 50 10.79 14.24 12.12
CA CYS A 50 10.92 13.66 10.79
C CYS A 50 10.74 14.75 9.73
N HIS A 51 11.70 14.87 8.82
CA HIS A 51 11.59 15.77 7.69
C HIS A 51 10.67 15.20 6.62
N LYS A 52 9.86 16.05 6.00
CA LYS A 52 9.03 15.71 4.84
C LYS A 52 9.65 16.36 3.62
N TYR A 53 9.86 15.57 2.58
CA TYR A 53 10.31 16.05 1.27
C TYR A 53 9.24 15.71 0.24
N HIS A 54 8.90 16.71 -0.56
CA HIS A 54 7.94 16.61 -1.65
C HIS A 54 8.67 16.37 -2.98
N HIS A 55 7.93 16.01 -4.02
CA HIS A 55 8.44 15.90 -5.39
C HIS A 55 9.51 14.82 -5.59
N ILE A 56 9.42 13.71 -4.85
CA ILE A 56 10.35 12.60 -5.09
C ILE A 56 9.96 11.82 -6.34
N LYS A 57 10.96 11.52 -7.17
CA LYS A 57 10.81 10.65 -8.33
C LYS A 57 10.68 9.20 -7.86
N LEU A 58 9.67 8.52 -8.37
CA LEU A 58 9.39 7.12 -8.09
C LEU A 58 9.47 6.32 -9.39
N PRO A 59 9.90 5.04 -9.34
CA PRO A 59 9.84 4.17 -10.50
C PRO A 59 8.38 3.93 -10.91
N PRO A 60 8.13 3.57 -12.18
CA PRO A 60 6.77 3.46 -12.74
C PRO A 60 5.94 2.31 -12.14
N SER A 61 6.60 1.35 -11.49
CA SER A 61 5.97 0.21 -10.83
C SER A 61 6.80 -0.12 -9.58
N ILE A 62 6.11 -0.41 -8.46
CA ILE A 62 6.76 -0.71 -7.18
C ILE A 62 6.12 -1.95 -6.57
N ALA A 63 6.93 -2.98 -6.31
CA ALA A 63 6.54 -4.20 -5.63
C ALA A 63 7.25 -4.35 -4.27
N ILE A 64 6.72 -5.22 -3.42
CA ILE A 64 7.41 -5.65 -2.21
C ILE A 64 8.69 -6.39 -2.62
N GLY A 65 9.83 -6.01 -2.02
CA GLY A 65 11.15 -6.56 -2.33
C GLY A 65 12.00 -5.67 -3.23
N ASP A 66 11.38 -4.75 -3.98
CA ASP A 66 12.09 -3.82 -4.85
C ASP A 66 13.06 -2.93 -4.07
N THR A 67 14.15 -2.53 -4.72
CA THR A 67 15.09 -1.54 -4.19
C THR A 67 15.37 -0.49 -5.25
N PHE A 68 15.18 0.77 -4.90
CA PHE A 68 15.44 1.89 -5.80
C PHE A 68 16.07 3.07 -5.05
N ARG A 69 16.83 3.88 -5.78
CA ARG A 69 17.44 5.10 -5.24
C ARG A 69 16.39 6.20 -5.14
N VAL A 70 16.22 6.76 -3.95
CA VAL A 70 15.39 7.95 -3.72
C VAL A 70 16.31 9.15 -3.56
N GLU A 71 16.02 10.20 -4.32
CA GLU A 71 16.69 11.50 -4.23
C GLU A 71 15.74 12.53 -3.66
N TYR A 72 16.21 13.34 -2.71
CA TYR A 72 15.37 14.30 -1.99
C TYR A 72 16.13 15.58 -1.60
N GLY A 73 15.38 16.67 -1.43
CA GLY A 73 15.89 17.99 -1.06
C GLY A 73 16.43 18.81 -2.24
N SER A 74 16.69 20.10 -2.01
CA SER A 74 17.19 21.04 -3.03
C SER A 74 18.68 20.84 -3.37
N ASN A 75 19.44 20.19 -2.50
CA ASN A 75 20.77 19.64 -2.78
C ASN A 75 20.62 18.12 -2.73
N PRO A 76 20.57 17.42 -3.88
CA PRO A 76 20.04 16.06 -3.96
C PRO A 76 20.89 15.10 -3.14
N LYS A 77 20.35 14.68 -1.99
CA LYS A 77 20.86 13.56 -1.21
C LYS A 77 20.12 12.31 -1.67
N GLY A 78 20.86 11.21 -1.81
CA GLY A 78 20.33 9.94 -2.30
C GLY A 78 20.53 8.81 -1.30
N PHE A 79 19.57 7.89 -1.21
CA PHE A 79 19.72 6.63 -0.49
C PHE A 79 18.97 5.49 -1.17
N GLN A 80 19.34 4.26 -0.86
CA GLN A 80 18.65 3.07 -1.35
C GLN A 80 17.42 2.79 -0.49
N PHE A 81 16.24 2.84 -1.10
CA PHE A 81 14.97 2.53 -0.47
C PHE A 81 14.56 1.11 -0.86
N ARG A 82 14.59 0.17 0.10
CA ARG A 82 14.14 -1.21 -0.11
C ARG A 82 12.71 -1.39 0.38
N VAL A 83 11.79 -1.73 -0.50
CA VAL A 83 10.37 -1.90 -0.17
C VAL A 83 10.17 -3.18 0.64
N ARG A 84 9.57 -3.04 1.83
CA ARG A 84 9.23 -4.17 2.72
C ARG A 84 7.73 -4.40 2.85
N ARG A 85 6.96 -3.33 2.78
CA ARG A 85 5.50 -3.38 2.89
C ARG A 85 4.89 -2.24 2.09
N ILE A 86 3.74 -2.53 1.49
CA ILE A 86 2.88 -1.56 0.84
C ILE A 86 1.52 -1.65 1.53
N ALA A 87 0.95 -0.50 1.89
CA ALA A 87 -0.42 -0.39 2.37
C ALA A 87 -1.18 0.54 1.44
N VAL A 88 -2.31 0.07 0.91
CA VAL A 88 -3.16 0.82 -0.02
C VAL A 88 -4.44 1.21 0.70
N GLU A 89 -4.70 2.50 0.79
CA GLU A 89 -5.88 3.06 1.45
C GLU A 89 -6.48 4.14 0.54
N SER A 90 -7.66 3.88 -0.02
CA SER A 90 -8.44 4.87 -0.78
C SER A 90 -7.63 5.60 -1.88
N GLY A 91 -6.86 4.85 -2.70
CA GLY A 91 -6.04 5.42 -3.79
C GLY A 91 -4.74 6.10 -3.32
N VAL A 92 -4.38 5.96 -2.04
CA VAL A 92 -3.12 6.39 -1.47
C VAL A 92 -2.30 5.19 -1.03
N CYS A 93 -1.08 5.08 -1.55
CA CYS A 93 -0.12 4.06 -1.15
C CYS A 93 0.83 4.60 -0.11
N SER A 94 1.02 3.83 0.95
CA SER A 94 2.10 3.99 1.92
C SER A 94 3.12 2.87 1.72
N ILE A 95 4.32 3.24 1.29
CA ILE A 95 5.44 2.32 1.01
C ILE A 95 6.43 2.44 2.17
N TYR A 96 6.82 1.32 2.76
CA TYR A 96 7.67 1.24 3.96
C TYR A 96 8.97 0.51 3.66
N SER A 97 10.10 1.02 4.16
CA SER A 97 11.41 0.34 4.00
C SER A 97 11.85 -0.55 5.17
N GLY A 98 11.16 -0.48 6.31
CA GLY A 98 11.44 -1.26 7.52
C GLY A 98 10.43 -2.37 7.83
N GLN A 99 10.80 -3.30 8.73
CA GLN A 99 9.92 -4.38 9.19
C GLN A 99 8.94 -3.97 10.30
N THR A 100 9.23 -2.87 11.02
CA THR A 100 8.37 -2.34 12.10
C THR A 100 8.10 -0.85 11.88
N SER A 101 7.00 -0.34 12.43
CA SER A 101 6.59 1.08 12.39
C SER A 101 7.62 2.08 12.93
N HIS A 102 8.68 1.58 13.56
CA HIS A 102 9.70 2.37 14.25
C HIS A 102 10.97 2.61 13.41
N LEU A 103 11.10 1.99 12.23
CA LEU A 103 12.09 2.32 11.20
C LEU A 103 11.35 3.09 10.09
N ARG A 104 11.33 4.41 10.26
CA ARG A 104 10.21 5.33 9.90
C ARG A 104 10.25 5.91 8.48
N ASP A 105 11.06 5.39 7.58
CA ASP A 105 11.09 5.90 6.21
C ASP A 105 9.85 5.40 5.46
N ARG A 106 8.94 6.34 5.23
CA ARG A 106 7.66 6.10 4.55
C ARG A 106 7.51 7.04 3.38
N ILE A 107 7.18 6.47 2.24
CA ILE A 107 6.74 7.21 1.05
C ILE A 107 5.22 7.14 0.98
N LYS A 108 4.58 8.30 0.88
CA LYS A 108 3.15 8.41 0.57
C LYS A 108 2.99 8.92 -0.85
N VAL A 109 2.19 8.22 -1.65
CA VAL A 109 1.96 8.56 -3.05
C VAL A 109 0.52 8.25 -3.44
N GLY A 110 -0.03 8.99 -4.41
CA GLY A 110 -1.26 8.54 -5.08
C GLY A 110 -0.94 7.33 -5.95
N CYS A 111 -1.77 6.31 -5.93
CA CYS A 111 -1.49 5.09 -6.66
C CYS A 111 -2.76 4.35 -7.05
N ASP A 112 -2.62 3.58 -8.10
CA ASP A 112 -3.58 2.54 -8.45
C ASP A 112 -2.93 1.18 -8.21
N ALA A 113 -3.74 0.20 -7.78
CA ALA A 113 -3.31 -1.19 -7.80
C ALA A 113 -3.06 -1.58 -9.25
N ALA A 114 -1.90 -2.17 -9.57
CA ALA A 114 -1.72 -2.73 -10.91
C ALA A 114 -2.74 -3.87 -11.10
N PRO A 115 -3.30 -4.02 -12.32
CA PRO A 115 -4.21 -5.11 -12.65
C PRO A 115 -3.53 -6.48 -12.56
#